data_AF-A0A2E9MHF1-F1
#
_entry.id   AF-A0A2E9MHF1-F1
#
_cell.length_a   1.000
_cell.length_b   1.000
_cell.length_c   1.000
_cell.angle_alpha   90.00
_cell.angle_beta   90.00
_cell.angle_gamma   90.00
#
_symmetry.space_group_name_H-M   'P 1'
#
loop_
_entity.id
_entity.type
_entity.pdbx_description
1 polymer ?
#
loop_
_entity_poly.entity_id
_entity_poly.type
_entity_poly.pdbx_seq_one_letter_code
_entity_poly.pdbx_strand_id
1 'polypeptide(L)'
;MLAGTASVAESEELGNRLLSVGLSCEVLNARNDAAEAEVIEEAGAPGAITISTNMAGRGTDIRLGGRDESRRVEVISRGGLCVIGTNRHESRRIDDQLRGRAGRQGDSGSSRFYISLEDSLIPERYRRPVRTEPLDHPVVQREIVRAQRIVEGQSFEIRRTLSRYSQFIEGQRRQLFERRELVLSGQNQFLQEHEPDLYASHCSVASHSDVAEAERLITLHHLDAAWRDHLAEIAVLRDGIHLVGLGGLNPIDEFHKAARVSFDEITSRIDEAIIKTFRAVRMGPAGIDLEQEGLRGPASTWT
;
A
#
# COMPACT_ATOMS: atom_id res chain seq x y z
N MET A 1 6.86 30.07 -5.96
CA MET A 1 7.65 29.02 -6.64
C MET A 1 7.48 27.75 -5.86
N LEU A 2 7.28 26.62 -6.55
CA LEU A 2 7.18 25.30 -5.93
C LEU A 2 8.34 24.42 -6.43
N ALA A 3 9.16 23.88 -5.52
CA ALA A 3 10.22 22.94 -5.84
C ALA A 3 9.84 21.53 -5.37
N GLY A 4 9.72 20.60 -6.31
CA GLY A 4 9.50 19.18 -6.06
C GLY A 4 10.81 18.42 -5.97
N THR A 5 10.99 17.69 -4.86
CA THR A 5 12.17 16.85 -4.57
C THR A 5 11.77 15.38 -4.38
N ALA A 6 12.73 14.46 -4.50
CA ALA A 6 12.48 13.02 -4.40
C ALA A 6 12.42 12.52 -2.95
N SER A 7 13.06 13.23 -2.00
CA SER A 7 13.13 12.79 -0.60
C SER A 7 13.09 13.96 0.38
N VAL A 8 12.74 13.68 1.64
CA VAL A 8 12.76 14.66 2.73
C VAL A 8 14.16 15.22 2.94
N ALA A 9 15.19 14.36 2.87
CA ALA A 9 16.59 14.79 3.02
C ALA A 9 17.00 15.79 1.93
N GLU A 10 16.61 15.53 0.68
CA GLU A 10 16.86 16.45 -0.44
C GLU A 10 16.08 17.77 -0.26
N SER A 11 14.85 17.72 0.28
CA SER A 11 14.08 18.93 0.59
C SER A 11 14.80 19.81 1.64
N GLU A 12 15.28 19.19 2.71
CA GLU A 12 16.01 19.87 3.80
C GLU A 12 17.33 20.44 3.31
N GLU A 13 18.10 19.67 2.53
CA GLU A 13 19.36 20.14 1.93
C GLU A 13 19.13 21.37 1.04
N LEU A 14 18.14 21.30 0.14
CA LEU A 14 17.79 22.42 -0.73
C LEU A 14 17.34 23.64 0.07
N GLY A 15 16.51 23.43 1.11
CA GLY A 15 16.06 24.50 1.98
C GLY A 15 17.22 25.21 2.69
N ASN A 16 18.16 24.44 3.24
CA ASN A 16 19.37 24.98 3.88
C ASN A 16 20.24 25.78 2.89
N ARG A 17 20.38 25.30 1.65
CA ARG A 17 21.12 26.01 0.60
C ARG A 17 20.45 27.32 0.21
N LEU A 18 19.12 27.35 0.10
CA LEU A 18 18.37 28.59 -0.15
C LEU A 18 18.52 29.59 1.00
N LEU A 19 18.43 29.12 2.24
CA LEU A 19 18.63 29.96 3.41
C LEU A 19 20.04 30.58 3.46
N SER A 20 21.06 29.81 3.06
CA SER A 20 22.46 30.29 3.02
C SER A 20 22.68 31.45 2.04
N VAL A 21 21.83 31.59 1.02
CA VAL A 21 21.86 32.71 0.04
C VAL A 21 20.82 33.79 0.35
N GLY A 22 20.18 33.74 1.52
CA GLY A 22 19.22 34.74 1.99
C GLY A 22 17.79 34.56 1.47
N LEU A 23 17.44 33.38 0.94
CA LEU A 23 16.09 33.06 0.47
C LEU A 23 15.34 32.25 1.53
N SER A 24 14.22 32.77 2.02
CA SER A 24 13.32 32.05 2.92
C SER A 24 12.43 31.09 2.13
N CYS A 25 12.26 29.87 2.63
CA CYS A 25 11.40 28.86 2.04
C CYS A 25 10.71 28.00 3.09
N GLU A 26 9.55 27.48 2.74
CA GLU A 26 8.81 26.51 3.54
C GLU A 26 9.06 25.09 3.03
N VAL A 27 9.36 24.14 3.91
CA VAL A 27 9.65 22.74 3.56
C VAL A 27 8.55 21.82 4.07
N LEU A 28 7.96 21.03 3.16
CA LEU A 28 6.86 20.11 3.46
C LEU A 28 7.33 18.65 3.42
N ASN A 29 7.10 17.93 4.52
CA ASN A 29 7.65 16.59 4.75
C ASN A 29 6.62 15.45 4.88
N ALA A 30 5.35 15.70 4.54
CA ALA A 30 4.24 14.74 4.60
C ALA A 30 4.00 14.14 6.00
N ARG A 31 4.19 14.93 7.06
CA ARG A 31 3.96 14.50 8.46
C ARG A 31 2.64 15.02 9.05
N ASN A 32 2.17 16.19 8.59
CA ASN A 32 0.94 16.79 9.12
C ASN A 32 0.13 17.44 8.00
N ASP A 33 -0.80 16.66 7.44
CA ASP A 33 -1.58 17.05 6.27
C ASP A 33 -2.34 18.37 6.45
N ALA A 34 -2.89 18.64 7.64
CA ALA A 34 -3.68 19.84 7.90
C ALA A 34 -2.82 21.11 7.87
N ALA A 35 -1.67 21.09 8.53
CA ALA A 35 -0.73 22.21 8.53
C ALA A 35 -0.10 22.41 7.14
N GLU A 36 0.21 21.32 6.44
CA GLU A 36 0.79 21.38 5.09
C GLU A 36 -0.19 21.97 4.07
N ALA A 37 -1.49 21.72 4.23
CA ALA A 37 -2.51 22.31 3.37
C ALA A 37 -2.50 23.85 3.46
N GLU A 38 -2.38 24.42 4.66
CA GLU A 38 -2.33 25.88 4.83
C GLU A 38 -1.10 26.49 4.16
N VAL A 39 0.06 25.83 4.25
CA VAL A 39 1.28 26.29 3.60
C VAL A 39 1.16 26.21 2.07
N ILE A 40 0.51 25.17 1.54
CA ILE A 40 0.28 25.00 0.10
C ILE A 40 -0.68 26.04 -0.46
N GLU A 41 -1.73 26.41 0.27
CA GLU A 41 -2.66 27.47 -0.13
C GLU A 41 -1.94 28.82 -0.31
N GLU A 42 -0.93 29.09 0.53
CA GLU A 42 -0.11 30.31 0.47
C GLU A 42 1.08 30.21 -0.50
N ALA A 43 1.40 29.02 -1.03
CA ALA A 43 2.55 28.79 -1.92
C ALA A 43 2.50 29.59 -3.24
N GLY A 44 1.31 30.07 -3.62
CA GLY A 44 1.08 30.90 -4.79
C GLY A 44 1.24 32.41 -4.57
N ALA A 45 1.62 32.86 -3.36
CA ALA A 45 1.83 34.27 -3.08
C ALA A 45 3.11 34.82 -3.76
N PRO A 46 3.17 36.13 -4.07
CA PRO A 46 4.39 36.77 -4.58
C PRO A 46 5.59 36.52 -3.66
N GLY A 47 6.69 36.03 -4.24
CA GLY A 47 7.93 35.76 -3.50
C GLY A 47 7.92 34.48 -2.66
N ALA A 48 6.79 33.78 -2.54
CA ALA A 48 6.73 32.52 -1.80
C ALA A 48 7.61 31.45 -2.45
N ILE A 49 8.39 30.74 -1.64
CA ILE A 49 9.17 29.56 -2.06
C ILE A 49 8.75 28.39 -1.17
N THR A 50 8.19 27.36 -1.81
CA THR A 50 7.76 26.15 -1.12
C THR A 50 8.51 24.97 -1.71
N ILE A 51 9.12 24.14 -0.86
CA ILE A 51 9.78 22.90 -1.22
C ILE A 51 8.89 21.76 -0.72
N SER A 52 8.53 20.85 -1.61
CA SER A 52 7.68 19.71 -1.28
C SER A 52 8.31 18.41 -1.76
N THR A 53 8.17 17.36 -0.95
CA THR A 53 8.31 16.00 -1.48
C THR A 53 7.11 15.69 -2.39
N ASN A 54 7.23 14.66 -3.22
CA ASN A 54 6.17 14.25 -4.13
C ASN A 54 4.78 14.05 -3.46
N MET A 55 4.75 13.56 -2.21
CA MET A 55 3.49 13.28 -1.51
C MET A 55 2.90 14.48 -0.76
N ALA A 56 3.74 15.45 -0.39
CA ALA A 56 3.32 16.58 0.43
C ALA A 56 2.32 17.49 -0.31
N GLY A 57 1.31 17.98 0.40
CA GLY A 57 0.33 18.93 -0.14
C GLY A 57 -0.57 18.37 -1.24
N ARG A 58 -0.70 17.05 -1.39
CA ARG A 58 -1.54 16.43 -2.42
C ARG A 58 -3.02 16.65 -2.11
N GLY A 59 -3.78 17.06 -3.12
CA GLY A 59 -5.22 17.36 -2.98
C GLY A 59 -5.54 18.81 -2.63
N THR A 60 -4.55 19.58 -2.17
CA THR A 60 -4.70 21.03 -1.93
C THR A 60 -4.37 21.84 -3.19
N ASP A 61 -5.17 22.86 -3.45
CA ASP A 61 -4.97 23.75 -4.61
C ASP A 61 -4.02 24.90 -4.27
N ILE A 62 -3.21 25.32 -5.25
CA ILE A 62 -2.29 26.46 -5.09
C ILE A 62 -2.95 27.68 -5.74
N ARG A 63 -3.40 28.62 -4.91
CA ARG A 63 -4.06 29.84 -5.38
C ARG A 63 -3.04 30.92 -5.69
N LEU A 64 -3.08 31.46 -6.91
CA LEU A 64 -2.19 32.56 -7.30
C LEU A 64 -2.56 33.82 -6.52
N GLY A 65 -1.59 34.43 -5.84
CA GLY A 65 -1.79 35.61 -5.00
C GLY A 65 -1.92 35.35 -3.50
N GLY A 66 -1.78 34.09 -3.07
CA GLY A 66 -1.95 33.65 -1.67
C GLY A 66 -3.37 33.14 -1.40
N ARG A 67 -3.67 32.78 -0.14
CA ARG A 67 -4.93 32.17 0.30
C ARG A 67 -6.19 32.93 -0.14
N ASP A 68 -6.12 34.26 -0.06
CA ASP A 68 -7.21 35.19 -0.38
C ASP A 68 -7.18 35.72 -1.83
N GLU A 69 -6.21 35.28 -2.65
CA GLU A 69 -6.03 35.72 -4.06
C GLU A 69 -5.85 37.24 -4.26
N SER A 70 -5.63 38.00 -3.18
CA SER A 70 -5.54 39.47 -3.20
C SER A 70 -4.44 39.99 -4.13
N ARG A 71 -3.36 39.22 -4.29
CA ARG A 71 -2.20 39.56 -5.15
C ARG A 71 -2.18 38.78 -6.46
N ARG A 72 -3.31 38.20 -6.88
CA ARG A 72 -3.40 37.35 -8.08
C ARG A 72 -2.92 38.04 -9.35
N VAL A 73 -3.34 39.28 -9.58
CA VAL A 73 -2.98 40.06 -10.78
C VAL A 73 -1.46 40.27 -10.85
N GLU A 74 -0.82 40.57 -9.71
CA GLU A 74 0.63 40.70 -9.63
C GLU A 74 1.31 39.39 -10.05
N VAL A 75 0.88 38.25 -9.49
CA VAL A 75 1.47 36.93 -9.77
C VAL A 75 1.30 36.55 -11.24
N ILE A 76 0.12 36.76 -11.82
CA ILE A 76 -0.15 36.47 -13.24
C ILE A 76 0.71 37.33 -14.15
N SER A 77 0.86 38.63 -13.84
CA SER A 77 1.71 39.54 -14.64
C SER A 77 3.18 39.13 -14.68
N ARG A 78 3.63 38.38 -13.66
CA ARG A 78 4.99 37.82 -13.54
C ARG A 78 5.13 36.41 -14.12
N GLY A 79 4.09 35.89 -14.78
CA GLY A 79 4.10 34.56 -15.41
C GLY A 79 3.53 33.42 -14.55
N GLY A 80 2.93 33.75 -13.41
CA GLY A 80 2.23 32.79 -12.56
C GLY A 80 3.14 31.91 -11.69
N LEU A 81 2.65 30.73 -11.32
CA LEU A 81 3.43 29.78 -10.52
C LEU A 81 4.54 29.13 -11.36
N CYS A 82 5.78 29.21 -10.89
CA CYS A 82 6.91 28.43 -11.41
C CYS A 82 7.08 27.15 -10.58
N VAL A 83 7.03 26.01 -11.26
CA VAL A 83 7.28 24.69 -10.71
C VAL A 83 8.65 24.19 -11.15
N ILE A 84 9.46 23.74 -10.19
CA ILE A 84 10.79 23.18 -10.43
C ILE A 84 10.80 21.73 -9.96
N GLY A 85 11.19 20.79 -10.81
CA GLY A 85 11.56 19.44 -10.39
C GLY A 85 13.08 19.34 -10.28
N THR A 86 13.60 18.82 -9.16
CA THR A 86 15.05 18.64 -8.95
C THR A 86 15.59 17.32 -9.48
N ASN A 87 14.70 16.41 -9.89
CA ASN A 87 15.02 15.11 -10.47
C ASN A 87 13.85 14.60 -11.34
N ARG A 88 14.08 13.49 -12.04
CA ARG A 88 13.03 12.74 -12.73
C ARG A 88 12.60 11.56 -11.88
N HIS A 89 11.29 11.40 -11.73
CA HIS A 89 10.75 10.24 -11.03
C HIS A 89 10.74 9.01 -11.92
N GLU A 90 10.69 7.83 -11.31
CA GLU A 90 10.58 6.55 -12.01
C GLU A 90 9.36 6.46 -12.94
N SER A 91 8.31 7.22 -12.63
CA SER A 91 7.07 7.28 -13.41
C SER A 91 6.79 8.70 -13.87
N ARG A 92 6.60 8.88 -15.18
CA ARG A 92 6.20 10.15 -15.80
C ARG A 92 4.95 10.76 -15.19
N ARG A 93 4.01 9.91 -14.74
CA ARG A 93 2.79 10.37 -14.05
C ARG A 93 3.11 11.29 -12.86
N ILE A 94 4.21 11.03 -12.15
CA ILE A 94 4.61 11.81 -10.99
C ILE A 94 5.17 13.17 -11.43
N ASP A 95 6.04 13.16 -12.45
CA ASP A 95 6.52 14.41 -13.04
C ASP A 95 5.36 15.27 -13.57
N ASP A 96 4.36 14.64 -14.22
CA ASP A 96 3.18 15.31 -14.76
C ASP A 96 2.29 15.89 -13.64
N GLN A 97 2.17 15.18 -12.50
CA GLN A 97 1.48 15.68 -11.30
C GLN A 97 2.16 16.92 -10.74
N LEU A 98 3.50 16.92 -10.66
CA LEU A 98 4.25 18.09 -10.22
C LEU A 98 4.04 19.25 -11.20
N ARG A 99 4.14 19.03 -12.52
CA ARG A 99 3.88 20.07 -13.54
C ARG A 99 2.48 20.65 -13.45
N GLY A 100 1.48 19.80 -13.24
CA GLY A 100 0.08 20.18 -13.11
C GLY A 100 -0.25 21.03 -11.88
N ARG A 101 0.70 21.26 -10.97
CA ARG A 101 0.57 22.24 -9.88
C ARG A 101 0.54 23.68 -10.40
N ALA A 102 1.13 23.95 -11.58
CA ALA A 102 1.08 25.24 -12.25
C ALA A 102 0.09 25.22 -13.42
N GLY A 103 -0.39 26.41 -13.83
CA GLY A 103 -1.23 26.57 -15.01
C GLY A 103 -2.64 26.00 -14.88
N ARG A 104 -3.20 25.95 -13.66
CA ARG A 104 -4.55 25.44 -13.42
C ARG A 104 -5.59 26.44 -13.95
N GLN A 105 -6.72 25.93 -14.43
CA GLN A 105 -7.83 26.75 -14.97
C GLN A 105 -7.41 27.73 -16.09
N GLY A 106 -6.34 27.43 -16.83
CA GLY A 106 -5.83 28.30 -17.88
C GLY A 106 -4.96 29.45 -17.39
N ASP A 107 -4.59 29.47 -16.11
CA ASP A 107 -3.64 30.44 -15.55
C ASP A 107 -2.27 30.36 -16.22
N SER A 108 -1.56 31.48 -16.22
CA SER A 108 -0.13 31.48 -16.53
C SER A 108 0.62 30.61 -15.52
N GLY A 109 1.60 29.87 -16.02
CA GLY A 109 2.48 29.06 -15.19
C GLY A 109 3.61 28.48 -16.01
N SER A 110 4.68 28.09 -15.33
CA SER A 110 5.83 27.45 -15.96
C SER A 110 6.27 26.25 -15.16
N SER A 111 6.87 25.27 -15.84
CA SER A 111 7.51 24.15 -15.18
C SER A 111 8.83 23.80 -15.83
N ARG A 112 9.84 23.47 -15.02
CA ARG A 112 11.16 23.06 -15.49
C ARG A 112 11.74 21.98 -14.60
N PHE A 113 12.37 20.98 -15.22
CA PHE A 113 13.08 19.93 -14.52
C PHE A 113 14.58 20.16 -14.69
N TYR A 114 15.29 20.16 -13.57
CA TYR A 114 16.75 20.08 -13.52
C TYR A 114 17.09 18.64 -13.13
N ILE A 115 18.07 18.08 -13.82
CA ILE A 115 18.49 16.69 -13.64
C ILE A 115 20.00 16.62 -13.71
N SER A 116 20.59 15.71 -12.96
CA SER A 116 22.02 15.41 -13.03
C SER A 116 22.25 14.10 -13.76
N LEU A 117 23.43 13.96 -14.38
CA LEU A 117 23.89 12.65 -14.89
C LEU A 117 24.17 11.66 -13.75
N GLU A 118 24.22 12.13 -12.51
CA GLU A 118 24.41 11.33 -11.30
C GLU A 118 23.08 10.79 -10.73
N ASP A 119 21.94 11.29 -11.19
CA ASP A 119 20.62 10.86 -10.71
C ASP A 119 20.43 9.35 -10.90
N SER A 120 19.71 8.71 -9.96
CA SER A 120 19.49 7.26 -9.94
C SER A 120 18.84 6.70 -11.21
N LEU A 121 18.02 7.50 -11.88
CA LEU A 121 17.34 7.13 -13.13
C LEU A 121 18.30 7.08 -14.33
N ILE A 122 19.47 7.74 -14.24
CA ILE A 122 20.43 7.81 -15.34
C ILE A 122 21.32 6.56 -15.32
N PRO A 123 21.38 5.79 -16.42
CA PRO A 123 22.25 4.62 -16.49
C PRO A 123 23.71 5.00 -16.25
N GLU A 124 24.43 4.20 -15.45
CA GLU A 124 25.81 4.49 -15.05
C GLU A 124 26.76 4.72 -16.23
N ARG A 125 26.51 4.06 -17.37
CA ARG A 125 27.29 4.26 -18.62
C ARG A 125 27.28 5.69 -19.15
N TYR A 126 26.33 6.53 -18.72
CA TYR A 126 26.26 7.94 -19.07
C TYR A 126 26.79 8.88 -17.99
N ARG A 127 27.17 8.36 -16.81
CA ARG A 127 27.83 9.18 -15.79
C ARG A 127 29.14 9.72 -16.36
N ARG A 128 29.31 11.03 -16.23
CA ARG A 128 30.50 11.76 -16.63
C ARG A 128 30.96 12.62 -15.45
N PRO A 129 32.23 13.08 -15.43
CA PRO A 129 32.69 14.01 -14.43
C PRO A 129 31.77 15.24 -14.35
N VAL A 130 31.52 15.73 -13.14
CA VAL A 130 30.67 16.89 -12.88
C VAL A 130 31.16 18.09 -13.68
N ARG A 131 30.23 18.72 -14.41
CA ARG A 131 30.46 19.98 -15.13
C ARG A 131 29.46 21.01 -14.63
N THR A 132 29.87 22.27 -14.63
CA THR A 132 29.01 23.40 -14.24
C THR A 132 28.09 23.87 -15.37
N GLU A 133 28.44 23.56 -16.62
CA GLU A 133 27.66 24.01 -17.78
C GLU A 133 26.43 23.12 -18.01
N PRO A 134 25.25 23.71 -18.30
CA PRO A 134 24.07 22.94 -18.70
C PRO A 134 24.34 22.08 -19.94
N LEU A 135 23.95 20.82 -19.88
CA LEU A 135 24.04 19.90 -21.01
C LEU A 135 22.70 19.87 -21.76
N ASP A 136 22.61 20.63 -22.85
CA ASP A 136 21.41 20.66 -23.71
C ASP A 136 21.68 20.00 -25.06
N HIS A 137 21.69 18.67 -25.07
CA HIS A 137 21.90 17.89 -26.29
C HIS A 137 20.72 16.94 -26.56
N PRO A 138 20.10 16.96 -27.76
CA PRO A 138 18.91 16.14 -28.07
C PRO A 138 19.09 14.63 -27.89
N VAL A 139 20.31 14.12 -27.99
CA VAL A 139 20.60 12.69 -27.72
C VAL A 139 20.43 12.36 -26.23
N VAL A 140 20.91 13.23 -25.34
CA VAL A 140 20.85 13.02 -23.89
C VAL A 140 19.39 13.04 -23.43
N GLN A 141 18.62 14.02 -23.91
CA GLN A 141 17.18 14.11 -23.65
C GLN A 141 16.42 12.83 -24.07
N ARG A 142 16.72 12.29 -25.27
CA ARG A 142 16.11 11.04 -25.74
C ARG A 142 16.47 9.84 -24.87
N GLU A 143 17.72 9.73 -24.42
CA GLU A 143 18.14 8.64 -23.55
C GLU A 143 17.51 8.72 -22.15
N ILE A 144 17.31 9.92 -21.59
CA ILE A 144 16.59 10.09 -20.31
C ILE A 144 15.16 9.59 -20.43
N VAL A 145 14.44 9.99 -21.49
CA VAL A 145 13.07 9.52 -21.75
C VAL A 145 13.03 8.00 -21.94
N ARG A 146 14.04 7.43 -22.61
CA ARG A 146 14.17 5.99 -22.78
C ARG A 146 14.40 5.27 -21.44
N ALA A 147 15.32 5.77 -20.61
CA ALA A 147 15.60 5.20 -19.29
C ALA A 147 14.34 5.19 -18.41
N GLN A 148 13.61 6.30 -18.37
CA GLN A 148 12.34 6.40 -17.65
C GLN A 148 11.31 5.36 -18.13
N ARG A 149 11.16 5.18 -19.46
CA ARG A 149 10.26 4.16 -20.03
C ARG A 149 10.66 2.73 -19.66
N ILE A 150 11.95 2.43 -19.57
CA ILE A 150 12.44 1.11 -19.16
C ILE A 150 12.07 0.84 -17.70
N VAL A 151 12.32 1.80 -16.81
CA VAL A 151 11.98 1.70 -15.38
C VAL A 151 10.46 1.59 -15.17
N GLU A 152 9.66 2.34 -15.93
CA GLU A 152 8.19 2.19 -15.94
C GLU A 152 7.78 0.77 -16.36
N GLY A 153 8.40 0.21 -17.39
CA GLY A 153 8.14 -1.14 -17.87
C GLY A 153 8.49 -2.21 -16.83
N GLN A 154 9.65 -2.07 -16.17
CA GLN A 154 10.06 -2.97 -15.08
C GLN A 154 9.09 -2.89 -13.90
N SER A 155 8.72 -1.68 -13.48
CA SER A 155 7.72 -1.46 -12.43
C SER A 155 6.36 -2.06 -12.77
N PHE A 156 5.93 -1.95 -14.03
CA PHE A 156 4.70 -2.57 -14.51
C PHE A 156 4.75 -4.09 -14.41
N GLU A 157 5.84 -4.73 -14.87
CA GLU A 157 5.98 -6.19 -14.80
C GLU A 157 6.08 -6.71 -13.36
N ILE A 158 6.76 -5.98 -12.47
CA ILE A 158 6.78 -6.28 -11.03
C ILE A 158 5.35 -6.25 -10.46
N ARG A 159 4.61 -5.15 -10.69
CA ARG A 159 3.22 -5.01 -10.21
C ARG A 159 2.30 -6.08 -10.80
N ARG A 160 2.46 -6.42 -12.08
CA ARG A 160 1.70 -7.46 -12.75
C ARG A 160 1.96 -8.82 -12.13
N THR A 161 3.21 -9.12 -11.81
CA THR A 161 3.62 -10.36 -11.14
C THR A 161 3.05 -10.45 -9.72
N LEU A 162 3.24 -9.39 -8.91
CA LEU A 162 2.68 -9.31 -7.56
C LEU A 162 1.15 -9.43 -7.55
N SER A 163 0.48 -8.82 -8.53
CA SER A 163 -0.98 -8.93 -8.69
C SER A 163 -1.42 -10.37 -8.92
N ARG A 164 -0.69 -11.17 -9.73
CA ARG A 164 -1.02 -12.58 -9.94
C ARG A 164 -0.92 -13.39 -8.66
N TYR A 165 0.14 -13.18 -7.87
CA TYR A 165 0.26 -13.80 -6.55
C TYR A 165 -0.91 -13.43 -5.64
N SER A 166 -1.22 -12.13 -5.52
CA SER A 166 -2.31 -11.65 -4.67
C SER A 166 -3.69 -12.14 -5.12
N GLN A 167 -3.96 -12.20 -6.43
CA GLN A 167 -5.23 -12.66 -6.97
C GLN A 167 -5.53 -14.12 -6.62
N PHE A 168 -4.50 -14.96 -6.59
CA PHE A 168 -4.66 -16.36 -6.22
C PHE A 168 -5.07 -16.50 -4.75
N ILE A 169 -4.36 -15.82 -3.85
CA ILE A 169 -4.68 -15.81 -2.41
C ILE A 169 -6.01 -15.15 -2.11
N GLU A 170 -6.38 -14.09 -2.86
CA GLU A 170 -7.71 -13.47 -2.75
C GLU A 170 -8.83 -14.44 -3.11
N GLY A 171 -8.62 -15.32 -4.10
CA GLY A 171 -9.59 -16.38 -4.44
C GLY A 171 -9.80 -17.39 -3.30
N GLN A 172 -8.73 -17.74 -2.59
CA GLN A 172 -8.78 -18.61 -1.41
C GLN A 172 -9.46 -17.90 -0.22
N ARG A 173 -9.11 -16.62 0.01
CA ARG A 173 -9.73 -15.79 1.03
C ARG A 173 -11.25 -15.71 0.84
N ARG A 174 -11.72 -15.51 -0.39
CA ARG A 174 -13.17 -15.46 -0.69
C ARG A 174 -13.90 -16.74 -0.30
N GLN A 175 -13.36 -17.90 -0.68
CA GLN A 175 -13.95 -19.20 -0.32
C GLN A 175 -14.05 -19.38 1.19
N LEU A 176 -12.99 -19.04 1.93
CA LEU A 176 -13.02 -19.14 3.39
C LEU A 176 -14.01 -18.14 4.00
N PHE A 177 -14.07 -16.92 3.47
CA PHE A 177 -14.99 -15.88 3.94
C PHE A 177 -16.46 -16.22 3.66
N GLU A 178 -16.77 -16.91 2.56
CA GLU A 178 -18.11 -17.42 2.30
C GLU A 178 -18.56 -18.38 3.42
N ARG A 179 -17.70 -19.33 3.82
CA ARG A 179 -17.96 -20.20 4.98
C ARG A 179 -18.10 -19.39 6.28
N ARG A 180 -17.23 -18.39 6.47
CA ARG A 180 -17.27 -17.51 7.66
C ARG A 180 -18.59 -16.73 7.76
N GLU A 181 -19.12 -16.24 6.65
CA GLU A 181 -20.41 -15.53 6.61
C GLU A 181 -21.60 -16.46 6.92
N LEU A 182 -21.57 -17.72 6.45
CA LEU A 182 -22.59 -18.72 6.82
C LEU A 182 -22.60 -18.97 8.33
N VAL A 183 -21.41 -19.04 8.93
CA VAL A 183 -21.24 -19.21 10.38
C VAL A 183 -21.74 -17.99 11.14
N LEU A 184 -21.40 -16.77 10.71
CA LEU A 184 -21.87 -15.52 11.33
C LEU A 184 -23.37 -15.32 11.23
N SER A 185 -23.99 -15.73 10.13
CA SER A 185 -25.44 -15.62 9.93
C SER A 185 -26.26 -16.68 10.68
N GLY A 186 -25.60 -17.60 11.39
CA GLY A 186 -26.25 -18.66 12.17
C GLY A 186 -26.79 -19.81 11.30
N GLN A 187 -26.35 -19.92 10.05
CA GLN A 187 -26.76 -20.96 9.11
C GLN A 187 -25.82 -22.18 9.14
N ASN A 188 -24.90 -22.25 10.10
CA ASN A 188 -23.96 -23.35 10.22
C ASN A 188 -24.60 -24.56 10.93
N GLN A 189 -24.57 -25.71 10.26
CA GLN A 189 -25.09 -27.00 10.76
C GLN A 189 -24.02 -28.11 10.69
N PHE A 190 -22.75 -27.72 10.68
CA PHE A 190 -21.62 -28.61 10.46
C PHE A 190 -21.62 -29.82 11.42
N LEU A 191 -21.83 -29.61 12.71
CA LEU A 191 -21.82 -30.68 13.72
C LEU A 191 -23.00 -31.65 13.53
N GLN A 192 -24.19 -31.13 13.21
CA GLN A 192 -25.37 -31.94 12.95
C GLN A 192 -25.21 -32.81 11.69
N GLU A 193 -24.56 -32.27 10.66
CA GLU A 193 -24.34 -32.96 9.38
C GLU A 193 -23.22 -34.02 9.46
N HIS A 194 -22.12 -33.73 10.16
CA HIS A 194 -20.91 -34.56 10.14
C HIS A 194 -20.78 -35.49 11.35
N GLU A 195 -21.27 -35.09 12.53
CA GLU A 195 -21.16 -35.85 13.78
C GLU A 195 -22.50 -35.83 14.55
N PRO A 196 -23.58 -36.43 14.00
CA PRO A 196 -24.93 -36.31 14.54
C PRO A 196 -25.07 -36.86 15.96
N ASP A 197 -24.34 -37.93 16.29
CA ASP A 197 -24.35 -38.52 17.64
C ASP A 197 -23.72 -37.58 18.68
N LEU A 198 -22.65 -36.88 18.31
CA LEU A 198 -21.98 -35.90 19.16
C LEU A 198 -22.88 -34.69 19.38
N TYR A 199 -23.56 -34.22 18.33
CA TYR A 199 -24.57 -33.16 18.41
C TYR A 199 -25.69 -33.56 19.39
N ALA A 200 -26.29 -34.75 19.22
CA ALA A 200 -27.34 -35.25 20.11
C ALA A 200 -26.89 -35.37 21.57
N SER A 201 -25.65 -35.82 21.81
CA SER A 201 -25.07 -35.89 23.15
C SER A 201 -25.02 -34.51 23.82
N HIS A 202 -24.56 -33.49 23.10
CA HIS A 202 -24.50 -32.12 23.62
C HIS A 202 -25.89 -31.48 23.82
N CYS A 203 -26.85 -31.76 22.93
CA CYS A 203 -28.24 -31.31 23.10
C CYS A 203 -28.97 -31.99 24.27
N SER A 204 -28.45 -33.08 24.82
CA SER A 204 -29.01 -33.70 26.03
C SER A 204 -28.70 -32.92 27.31
N VAL A 205 -27.66 -32.08 27.29
CA VAL A 205 -27.18 -31.31 28.45
C VAL A 205 -27.32 -29.79 28.29
N ALA A 206 -27.44 -29.29 27.06
CA ALA A 206 -27.59 -27.87 26.74
C ALA A 206 -28.69 -27.64 25.70
N SER A 207 -29.21 -26.40 25.59
CA SER A 207 -30.24 -26.09 24.60
C SER A 207 -29.66 -26.10 23.18
N HIS A 208 -30.51 -26.34 22.17
CA HIS A 208 -30.09 -26.25 20.76
C HIS A 208 -29.46 -24.89 20.41
N SER A 209 -29.94 -23.80 21.02
CA SER A 209 -29.40 -22.47 20.82
C SER A 209 -27.98 -22.35 21.38
N ASP A 210 -27.71 -22.95 22.54
CA ASP A 210 -26.38 -22.91 23.17
C ASP A 210 -25.37 -23.77 22.40
N VAL A 211 -25.82 -24.91 21.86
CA VAL A 211 -24.98 -25.76 20.99
C VAL A 211 -24.64 -25.03 19.69
N ALA A 212 -25.61 -24.37 19.05
CA ALA A 212 -25.38 -23.58 17.84
C ALA A 212 -24.47 -22.37 18.10
N GLU A 213 -24.60 -21.71 19.26
CA GLU A 213 -23.71 -20.63 19.71
C GLU A 213 -22.27 -21.15 19.87
N ALA A 214 -22.09 -22.27 20.57
CA ALA A 214 -20.80 -22.91 20.75
C ALA A 214 -20.18 -23.30 19.40
N GLU A 215 -20.98 -23.84 18.49
CA GLU A 215 -20.54 -24.23 17.15
C GLU A 215 -20.07 -23.02 16.35
N ARG A 216 -20.80 -21.90 16.42
CA ARG A 216 -20.39 -20.66 15.79
C ARG A 216 -19.03 -20.20 16.30
N LEU A 217 -18.86 -20.13 17.62
CA LEU A 217 -17.64 -19.63 18.26
C LEU A 217 -16.42 -20.51 17.99
N ILE A 218 -16.58 -21.84 18.14
CA ILE A 218 -15.53 -22.82 17.85
C ILE A 218 -15.13 -22.76 16.38
N THR A 219 -16.11 -22.71 15.47
CA THR A 219 -15.85 -22.67 14.02
C THR A 219 -15.12 -21.39 13.63
N LEU A 220 -15.55 -20.22 14.12
CA LEU A 220 -14.86 -18.95 13.85
C LEU A 220 -13.43 -18.96 14.38
N HIS A 221 -13.20 -19.50 15.58
CA HIS A 221 -11.87 -19.62 16.15
C HIS A 221 -10.93 -20.42 15.24
N HIS A 222 -11.37 -21.60 14.79
CA HIS A 222 -10.54 -22.48 13.94
C HIS A 222 -10.38 -21.95 12.52
N LEU A 223 -11.41 -21.32 11.94
CA LEU A 223 -11.31 -20.62 10.65
C LEU A 223 -10.23 -19.52 10.70
N ASP A 224 -10.34 -18.63 11.69
CA ASP A 224 -9.44 -17.47 11.81
C ASP A 224 -8.00 -17.93 12.12
N ALA A 225 -7.82 -18.96 12.97
CA ALA A 225 -6.51 -19.55 13.26
C ALA A 225 -5.88 -20.21 12.03
N ALA A 226 -6.63 -21.05 11.30
CA ALA A 226 -6.14 -21.73 10.12
C ALA A 226 -5.78 -20.75 8.99
N TRP A 227 -6.57 -19.69 8.80
CA TRP A 227 -6.26 -18.66 7.82
C TRP A 227 -4.98 -17.89 8.16
N ARG A 228 -4.80 -17.52 9.44
CA ARG A 228 -3.58 -16.85 9.90
C ARG A 228 -2.35 -17.72 9.63
N ASP A 229 -2.43 -19.01 9.97
CA ASP A 229 -1.30 -19.93 9.79
C ASP A 229 -1.00 -20.12 8.29
N HIS A 230 -2.04 -20.24 7.45
CA HIS A 230 -1.91 -20.27 5.99
C HIS A 230 -1.23 -19.01 5.44
N LEU A 231 -1.63 -17.81 5.89
CA LEU A 231 -0.99 -16.57 5.45
C LEU A 231 0.51 -16.52 5.81
N ALA A 232 0.89 -17.08 6.97
CA ALA A 232 2.29 -17.19 7.36
C ALA A 232 3.06 -18.16 6.44
N GLU A 233 2.49 -19.31 6.11
CA GLU A 233 3.06 -20.26 5.15
C GLU A 233 3.23 -19.64 3.76
N ILE A 234 2.20 -18.93 3.28
CA ILE A 234 2.22 -18.23 1.99
C ILE A 234 3.30 -17.14 1.95
N ALA A 235 3.53 -16.42 3.04
CA ALA A 235 4.59 -15.43 3.12
C ALA A 235 5.98 -16.09 2.96
N VAL A 236 6.23 -17.18 3.70
CA VAL A 236 7.47 -17.96 3.59
C VAL A 236 7.66 -18.53 2.19
N LEU A 237 6.59 -19.10 1.62
CA LEU A 237 6.60 -19.65 0.26
C LEU A 237 6.97 -18.56 -0.76
N ARG A 238 6.34 -17.39 -0.69
CA ARG A 238 6.60 -16.28 -1.62
C ARG A 238 8.05 -15.80 -1.55
N ASP A 239 8.63 -15.72 -0.37
CA ASP A 239 10.00 -15.24 -0.19
C ASP A 239 11.03 -16.23 -0.78
N GLY A 240 10.74 -17.54 -0.74
CA GLY A 240 11.63 -18.58 -1.27
C GLY A 240 11.39 -18.98 -2.73
N ILE A 241 10.20 -18.74 -3.29
CA ILE A 241 9.78 -19.35 -4.57
C ILE A 241 10.67 -18.98 -5.75
N HIS A 242 11.35 -17.83 -5.71
CA HIS A 242 12.21 -17.38 -6.80
C HIS A 242 13.39 -18.32 -7.08
N LEU A 243 13.80 -19.14 -6.11
CA LEU A 243 14.88 -20.11 -6.27
C LEU A 243 14.54 -21.23 -7.27
N VAL A 244 13.26 -21.55 -7.48
CA VAL A 244 12.85 -22.57 -8.47
C VAL A 244 13.20 -22.16 -9.90
N GLY A 245 13.38 -20.85 -10.14
CA GLY A 245 13.85 -20.32 -11.41
C GLY A 245 15.27 -20.79 -11.78
N LEU A 246 16.11 -21.13 -10.79
CA LEU A 246 17.44 -21.72 -11.05
C LEU A 246 17.35 -23.10 -11.71
N GLY A 247 16.24 -23.81 -11.48
CA GLY A 247 15.92 -25.09 -12.12
C GLY A 247 15.14 -24.97 -13.43
N GLY A 248 14.95 -23.75 -13.95
CA GLY A 248 14.17 -23.52 -15.17
C GLY A 248 12.65 -23.60 -15.00
N LEU A 249 12.16 -23.70 -13.77
CA LEU A 249 10.72 -23.71 -13.48
C LEU A 249 10.17 -22.29 -13.40
N ASN A 250 8.86 -22.13 -13.65
CA ASN A 250 8.17 -20.86 -13.52
C ASN A 250 7.73 -20.63 -12.05
N PRO A 251 8.23 -19.57 -11.37
CA PRO A 251 7.91 -19.33 -9.96
C PRO A 251 6.42 -19.11 -9.66
N ILE A 252 5.65 -18.56 -10.60
CA ILE A 252 4.21 -18.32 -10.40
C ILE A 252 3.46 -19.66 -10.42
N ASP A 253 3.81 -20.55 -11.33
CA ASP A 253 3.14 -21.84 -11.46
C ASP A 253 3.43 -22.73 -10.25
N GLU A 254 4.68 -22.75 -9.79
CA GLU A 254 5.08 -23.49 -8.59
C GLU A 254 4.44 -22.92 -7.32
N PHE A 255 4.33 -21.59 -7.21
CA PHE A 255 3.59 -20.97 -6.12
C PHE A 255 2.12 -21.40 -6.11
N HIS A 256 1.41 -21.34 -7.24
CA HIS A 256 0.00 -21.74 -7.30
C HIS A 256 -0.22 -23.20 -6.91
N LYS A 257 0.70 -24.10 -7.30
CA LYS A 257 0.65 -25.51 -6.90
C LYS A 257 0.80 -25.65 -5.39
N ALA A 258 1.86 -25.09 -4.82
CA ALA A 258 2.14 -25.20 -3.38
C ALA A 258 1.05 -24.52 -2.53
N ALA A 259 0.62 -23.32 -2.92
CA ALA A 259 -0.44 -22.59 -2.24
C ALA A 259 -1.80 -23.31 -2.30
N ARG A 260 -2.09 -24.04 -3.39
CA ARG A 260 -3.28 -24.90 -3.47
C ARG A 260 -3.20 -26.04 -2.45
N VAL A 261 -2.08 -26.75 -2.42
CA VAL A 261 -1.88 -27.88 -1.49
C VAL A 261 -2.06 -27.42 -0.04
N SER A 262 -1.40 -26.33 0.37
CA SER A 262 -1.57 -25.74 1.72
C SER A 262 -3.04 -25.37 2.00
N PHE A 263 -3.75 -24.80 1.02
CA PHE A 263 -5.16 -24.42 1.21
C PHE A 263 -6.13 -25.60 1.31
N ASP A 264 -5.90 -26.66 0.55
CA ASP A 264 -6.68 -27.89 0.65
C ASP A 264 -6.45 -28.53 2.04
N GLU A 265 -5.21 -28.53 2.53
CA GLU A 265 -4.85 -29.02 3.87
C GLU A 265 -5.49 -28.21 4.99
N ILE A 266 -5.53 -26.87 4.91
CA ILE A 266 -6.16 -26.08 5.97
C ILE A 266 -7.66 -26.35 6.07
N THR A 267 -8.34 -26.58 4.95
CA THR A 267 -9.79 -26.81 4.94
C THR A 267 -10.12 -28.10 5.71
N SER A 268 -9.37 -29.18 5.47
CA SER A 268 -9.53 -30.43 6.22
C SER A 268 -9.13 -30.26 7.69
N ARG A 269 -8.05 -29.54 7.99
CA ARG A 269 -7.61 -29.28 9.37
C ARG A 269 -8.66 -28.53 10.19
N ILE A 270 -9.39 -27.60 9.58
CA ILE A 270 -10.46 -26.84 10.25
C ILE A 270 -11.56 -27.79 10.73
N ASP A 271 -12.03 -28.67 9.85
CA ASP A 271 -13.10 -29.62 10.17
C ASP A 271 -12.69 -30.58 11.29
N GLU A 272 -11.48 -31.14 11.20
CA GLU A 272 -10.91 -32.01 12.24
C GLU A 272 -10.75 -31.27 13.58
N ALA A 273 -10.31 -30.01 13.55
CA ALA A 273 -10.12 -29.20 14.74
C ALA A 273 -11.45 -28.86 15.43
N ILE A 274 -12.51 -28.56 14.66
CA ILE A 274 -13.85 -28.32 15.19
C ILE A 274 -14.35 -29.58 15.91
N ILE A 275 -14.33 -30.74 15.25
CA ILE A 275 -14.81 -32.01 15.84
C ILE A 275 -14.00 -32.36 17.09
N LYS A 276 -12.67 -32.24 17.03
CA LYS A 276 -11.78 -32.51 18.15
C LYS A 276 -12.10 -31.62 19.36
N THR A 277 -12.38 -30.33 19.10
CA THR A 277 -12.76 -29.37 20.16
C THR A 277 -14.09 -29.77 20.78
N PHE A 278 -15.10 -30.07 19.97
CA PHE A 278 -16.41 -30.52 20.47
C PHE A 278 -16.36 -31.83 21.26
N ARG A 279 -15.43 -32.73 20.96
CA ARG A 279 -15.21 -33.96 21.75
C ARG A 279 -14.53 -33.69 23.10
N ALA A 280 -13.75 -32.62 23.21
CA ALA A 280 -13.01 -32.28 24.42
C ALA A 280 -13.81 -31.37 25.36
N VAL A 281 -14.57 -30.44 24.79
CA VAL A 281 -15.36 -29.44 25.51
C VAL A 281 -16.49 -30.10 26.30
N ARG A 282 -16.72 -29.60 27.52
CA ARG A 282 -17.91 -29.95 28.30
C ARG A 282 -18.95 -28.83 28.21
N MET A 283 -20.13 -29.16 27.72
CA MET A 283 -21.24 -28.22 27.70
C MET A 283 -21.95 -28.18 29.05
N GLY A 284 -22.17 -26.97 29.58
CA GLY A 284 -22.97 -26.73 30.78
C GLY A 284 -24.38 -26.23 30.43
N PRO A 285 -25.25 -26.05 31.45
CA PRO A 285 -26.61 -25.54 31.26
C PRO A 285 -26.68 -24.10 30.72
N ALA A 286 -25.57 -23.37 30.74
CA ALA A 286 -25.42 -22.00 30.23
C ALA A 286 -24.57 -21.94 28.94
N GLY A 287 -24.33 -23.09 28.28
CA GLY A 287 -23.51 -23.19 27.08
C GLY A 287 -22.04 -23.52 27.35
N ILE A 288 -21.15 -23.01 26.48
CA ILE A 288 -19.70 -23.22 26.54
C ILE A 288 -19.00 -22.06 27.27
N ASP A 289 -18.06 -22.37 28.17
CA ASP A 289 -17.14 -21.38 28.72
C ASP A 289 -15.87 -21.30 27.85
N LEU A 290 -15.81 -20.30 26.97
CA LEU A 290 -14.69 -20.11 26.04
C LEU A 290 -13.35 -19.85 26.73
N GLU A 291 -13.35 -19.28 27.93
CA GLU A 291 -12.10 -18.94 28.64
C GLU A 291 -11.48 -20.19 29.27
N GLN A 292 -12.31 -21.04 29.88
CA GLN A 292 -11.85 -22.32 30.42
C GLN A 292 -11.34 -23.26 29.32
N GLU A 293 -11.95 -23.20 28.13
CA GLU A 293 -11.61 -24.06 26.99
C GLU A 293 -10.49 -23.48 26.11
N GLY A 294 -9.92 -22.32 26.47
CA GLY A 294 -8.76 -21.74 25.79
C GLY A 294 -9.04 -21.17 24.39
N LEU A 295 -10.31 -20.92 24.04
CA LEU A 295 -10.75 -20.48 22.71
C LEU A 295 -10.75 -18.95 22.54
N ARG A 296 -9.91 -18.24 23.29
CA ARG A 296 -9.88 -16.77 23.32
C ARG A 296 -9.27 -16.19 22.04
N GLY A 297 -9.85 -15.11 21.55
CA GLY A 297 -9.24 -14.26 20.53
C GLY A 297 -7.99 -13.53 21.05
N PRO A 298 -7.16 -12.96 20.16
CA PRO A 298 -5.97 -12.21 20.56
C PRO A 298 -6.32 -11.01 21.46
N ALA A 299 -5.51 -10.76 22.49
CA ALA A 299 -5.74 -9.69 23.47
C ALA A 299 -5.65 -8.28 22.86
N SER A 300 -4.99 -8.13 21.71
CA SER A 300 -4.86 -6.88 20.98
C SER A 300 -4.60 -7.16 19.50
N THR A 301 -5.25 -6.40 18.63
CA THR A 301 -5.02 -6.39 17.19
C THR A 301 -4.76 -4.95 16.76
N TRP A 302 -3.86 -4.79 15.79
CA TRP A 302 -3.51 -3.50 15.19
C TRP A 302 -3.59 -3.67 13.67
N THR A 303 -4.02 -2.62 12.97
CA THR A 303 -4.12 -2.57 11.51
C THR A 303 -3.15 -1.56 10.93
#